data_AF-A0A916GAT0-F1
#
_entry.id   AF-A0A916GAT0-F1
#
_cell.length_a   1.000
_cell.length_b   1.000
_cell.length_c   1.000
_cell.angle_alpha   90.00
_cell.angle_beta   90.00
_cell.angle_gamma   90.00
#
_symmetry.space_group_name_H-M   'P 1'
#
loop_
_entity.id
_entity.type
_entity.pdbx_description
1 polymer ?
#
loop_
_entity_poly.entity_id
_entity_poly.type
_entity_poly.pdbx_seq_one_letter_code
_entity_poly.pdbx_strand_id
1 'polypeptide(L)'
;MELTALNALSPLDGRYQSKLDALRPYFSEYALVRHRALVEVEWLKALAAAPQLAEVAPFSAATIKELDDTIAHFGEKEAGEVKAIEARTNHDVKALEYWLKER
;
A
#
# COMPACT_ATOMS: atom_id res chain seq x y z
N MET A 1 22.20 15.28 1.19
CA MET A 1 22.48 14.99 -0.23
C MET A 1 21.31 14.20 -0.75
N GLU A 2 20.72 14.59 -1.88
CA GLU A 2 19.70 13.79 -2.55
C GLU A 2 20.30 12.46 -3.04
N LEU A 3 19.51 11.39 -3.00
CA LEU A 3 19.93 10.07 -3.48
C LEU A 3 20.12 10.10 -5.01
N THR A 4 21.27 9.63 -5.47
CA THR A 4 21.61 9.48 -6.88
C THR A 4 22.28 8.13 -7.11
N ALA A 5 22.36 7.67 -8.35
CA ALA A 5 23.05 6.43 -8.69
C ALA A 5 24.53 6.40 -8.25
N LEU A 6 25.19 7.58 -8.19
CA LEU A 6 26.60 7.71 -7.83
C LEU A 6 26.86 7.70 -6.33
N ASN A 7 25.87 8.09 -5.51
CA ASN A 7 26.01 8.15 -4.05
C ASN A 7 25.17 7.10 -3.31
N ALA A 8 24.48 6.22 -4.05
CA ALA A 8 23.77 5.08 -3.48
C ALA A 8 24.75 4.16 -2.71
N LEU A 9 24.38 3.78 -1.49
CA LEU A 9 25.19 2.89 -0.65
C LEU A 9 25.28 1.48 -1.24
N SER A 10 24.17 0.97 -1.76
CA SER A 10 24.10 -0.31 -2.45
C SER A 10 24.30 -0.13 -3.95
N PRO A 11 25.13 -0.96 -4.61
CA PRO A 11 25.25 -0.91 -6.06
C PRO A 11 23.99 -1.42 -6.78
N LEU A 12 23.09 -2.12 -6.08
CA LEU A 12 21.81 -2.58 -6.63
C LEU A 12 20.93 -1.39 -7.05
N ASP A 13 20.92 -0.32 -6.26
CA ASP A 13 20.15 0.90 -6.52
C ASP A 13 20.95 1.98 -7.28
N GLY A 14 22.22 1.72 -7.59
CA GLY A 14 23.11 2.61 -8.33
C GLY A 14 23.62 1.99 -9.62
N ARG A 15 24.82 1.38 -9.55
CA ARG A 15 25.52 0.80 -10.71
C ARG A 15 24.69 -0.21 -11.51
N TYR A 16 23.85 -0.99 -10.84
CA TYR A 16 23.08 -2.08 -11.43
C TYR A 16 21.58 -1.79 -11.52
N GLN A 17 21.14 -0.57 -11.23
CA GLN A 17 19.71 -0.24 -11.13
C GLN A 17 18.91 -0.64 -12.38
N SER A 18 19.44 -0.38 -13.57
CA SER A 18 18.76 -0.67 -14.84
C SER A 18 18.60 -2.17 -15.11
N LYS A 19 19.34 -3.03 -14.40
CA LYS A 19 19.18 -4.49 -14.45
C LYS A 19 18.11 -5.00 -13.49
N LEU A 20 17.69 -4.17 -12.53
CA LEU A 20 16.83 -4.54 -11.42
C LEU A 20 15.55 -3.69 -11.35
N ASP A 21 15.30 -2.77 -12.29
CA ASP A 21 14.11 -1.92 -12.29
C ASP A 21 12.80 -2.74 -12.21
N ALA A 22 12.77 -3.91 -12.86
CA ALA A 22 11.63 -4.83 -12.80
C ALA A 22 11.33 -5.38 -11.39
N LEU A 23 12.28 -5.29 -10.45
CA LEU A 23 12.11 -5.73 -9.06
C LEU A 23 11.52 -4.64 -8.16
N ARG A 24 11.60 -3.36 -8.56
CA ARG A 24 11.11 -2.23 -7.76
C ARG A 24 9.63 -2.33 -7.39
N PRO A 25 8.71 -2.79 -8.28
CA PRO A 25 7.31 -2.97 -7.93
C PRO A 25 7.03 -4.08 -6.90
N TYR A 26 8.04 -4.88 -6.52
CA TYR A 26 7.89 -6.02 -5.62
C TYR A 26 8.69 -5.90 -4.32
N PHE A 27 9.87 -5.25 -4.35
CA PHE A 27 10.81 -5.25 -3.22
C PHE A 27 11.21 -3.86 -2.71
N SER A 28 10.65 -2.79 -3.26
CA SER A 28 10.85 -1.44 -2.71
C SER A 28 9.96 -1.17 -1.49
N GLU A 29 10.24 -0.08 -0.77
CA GLU A 29 9.34 0.40 0.29
C GLU A 29 7.93 0.71 -0.28
N TYR A 30 7.84 1.31 -1.47
CA TYR A 30 6.56 1.48 -2.18
C TYR A 30 5.85 0.13 -2.37
N ALA A 31 6.57 -0.89 -2.83
CA ALA A 31 6.00 -2.20 -3.04
C ALA A 31 5.49 -2.82 -1.73
N LEU A 32 6.25 -2.68 -0.64
CA LEU A 32 5.83 -3.16 0.68
C LEU A 32 4.51 -2.49 1.12
N VAL A 33 4.44 -1.16 1.04
CA VAL A 33 3.24 -0.40 1.40
C VAL A 33 2.06 -0.79 0.50
N ARG A 34 2.26 -0.90 -0.82
CA ARG A 34 1.23 -1.31 -1.78
C ARG A 34 0.68 -2.71 -1.46
N HIS A 35 1.55 -3.68 -1.19
CA HIS A 35 1.10 -5.04 -0.92
C HIS A 35 0.41 -5.16 0.46
N ARG A 36 0.86 -4.39 1.46
CA ARG A 36 0.12 -4.26 2.73
C ARG A 36 -1.27 -3.68 2.50
N ALA A 37 -1.36 -2.61 1.72
CA ALA A 37 -2.64 -1.99 1.36
C ALA A 37 -3.61 -2.98 0.71
N LEU A 38 -3.12 -3.74 -0.27
CA LEU A 38 -3.88 -4.81 -0.92
C LEU A 38 -4.39 -5.85 0.08
N VAL A 39 -3.50 -6.38 0.94
CA VAL A 39 -3.88 -7.42 1.90
C VAL A 39 -4.94 -6.93 2.89
N GLU A 40 -4.80 -5.71 3.41
CA GLU A 40 -5.78 -5.14 4.34
C GLU A 40 -7.16 -4.94 3.70
N VAL A 41 -7.20 -4.45 2.45
CA VAL A 41 -8.47 -4.30 1.71
C VAL A 41 -9.11 -5.65 1.42
N GLU A 42 -8.34 -6.64 0.97
CA GLU A 42 -8.85 -7.99 0.74
C GLU A 42 -9.29 -8.66 2.05
N TRP A 43 -8.60 -8.39 3.15
CA TRP A 43 -8.99 -8.87 4.47
C TRP A 43 -10.32 -8.27 4.92
N LEU A 44 -10.50 -6.96 4.76
CA LEU A 44 -11.77 -6.29 5.08
C LEU A 44 -12.93 -6.82 4.22
N LYS A 45 -12.70 -7.02 2.92
CA LYS A 45 -13.68 -7.64 2.01
C LYS A 45 -14.03 -9.07 2.45
N ALA A 46 -13.04 -9.87 2.86
CA ALA A 46 -13.25 -11.22 3.36
C ALA A 46 -14.06 -11.24 4.65
N LEU A 47 -13.80 -10.31 5.59
CA LEU A 47 -14.58 -10.16 6.81
C LEU A 47 -16.05 -9.80 6.50
N ALA A 48 -16.29 -8.84 5.61
CA ALA A 48 -17.64 -8.45 5.21
C ALA A 48 -18.39 -9.57 4.46
N ALA A 49 -17.68 -10.42 3.73
CA ALA A 49 -18.27 -11.56 3.03
C ALA A 49 -18.56 -12.77 3.95
N ALA A 50 -18.09 -12.76 5.20
CA ALA A 50 -18.26 -13.86 6.13
C ALA A 50 -19.61 -13.77 6.87
N PRO A 51 -20.62 -14.61 6.53
CA PRO A 51 -21.97 -14.49 7.08
C PRO A 51 -22.04 -14.74 8.60
N GLN A 52 -21.03 -15.37 9.19
CA GLN A 52 -20.93 -15.60 10.63
C GLN A 52 -20.53 -14.36 11.45
N LEU A 53 -20.06 -13.28 10.81
CA LEU A 53 -19.67 -12.04 11.48
C LEU A 53 -20.80 -11.01 11.38
N ALA A 54 -21.73 -11.01 12.33
CA ALA A 54 -22.90 -10.14 12.31
C ALA A 54 -22.54 -8.64 12.48
N GLU A 55 -21.38 -8.33 13.07
CA GLU A 55 -20.87 -6.99 13.29
C GLU A 55 -20.37 -6.32 12.00
N VAL A 56 -20.10 -7.12 10.95
CA VAL A 56 -19.60 -6.63 9.65
C VAL A 56 -20.60 -7.03 8.57
N ALA A 57 -21.51 -6.11 8.24
CA ALA A 57 -22.49 -6.35 7.19
C ALA A 57 -21.81 -6.56 5.82
N PRO A 58 -22.38 -7.39 4.94
CA PRO A 58 -21.89 -7.54 3.57
C PRO A 58 -21.83 -6.20 2.84
N PHE A 59 -20.69 -5.95 2.21
CA PHE A 59 -20.51 -4.76 1.40
C PHE A 59 -21.35 -4.80 0.13
N SER A 60 -21.81 -3.62 -0.28
CA SER A 60 -22.48 -3.45 -1.56
C SER A 60 -21.50 -3.68 -2.71
N ALA A 61 -22.01 -4.03 -3.89
CA ALA A 61 -21.18 -4.14 -5.09
C ALA A 61 -20.45 -2.83 -5.43
N ALA A 62 -21.06 -1.67 -5.11
CA ALA A 62 -20.42 -0.36 -5.29
C ALA A 62 -19.22 -0.17 -4.35
N THR A 63 -19.38 -0.54 -3.07
CA THR A 63 -18.30 -0.47 -2.07
C THR A 63 -17.14 -1.40 -2.44
N ILE A 64 -17.44 -2.64 -2.88
CA ILE A 64 -16.41 -3.56 -3.35
C ILE A 64 -15.65 -2.97 -4.53
N LYS A 65 -16.37 -2.39 -5.50
CA LYS A 65 -15.75 -1.74 -6.66
C LYS A 65 -14.85 -0.58 -6.26
N GLU A 66 -15.28 0.25 -5.31
CA GLU A 66 -14.50 1.39 -4.83
C GLU A 66 -13.20 0.96 -4.14
N LEU A 67 -13.25 -0.11 -3.35
CA LEU A 67 -12.07 -0.72 -2.74
C LEU A 67 -11.12 -1.30 -3.78
N ASP A 68 -11.65 -2.00 -4.79
CA ASP A 68 -10.87 -2.57 -5.88
C ASP A 68 -10.20 -1.48 -6.72
N ASP A 69 -10.94 -0.43 -7.08
CA ASP A 69 -10.43 0.73 -7.81
C ASP A 69 -9.34 1.44 -6.99
N THR A 70 -9.52 1.56 -5.68
CA THR A 70 -8.56 2.21 -4.78
C THR A 70 -7.21 1.49 -4.79
N ILE A 71 -7.20 0.17 -4.70
CA ILE A 71 -5.97 -0.61 -4.74
C ILE A 71 -5.38 -0.71 -6.15
N ALA A 72 -6.23 -0.76 -7.19
CA ALA A 72 -5.78 -0.78 -8.58
C ALA A 72 -4.98 0.48 -8.96
N HIS A 73 -5.34 1.63 -8.39
CA HIS A 73 -4.68 2.92 -8.63
C HIS A 73 -3.66 3.30 -7.55
N PHE A 74 -3.28 2.38 -6.66
CA PHE A 74 -2.34 2.66 -5.58
C PHE A 74 -0.90 2.84 -6.10
N GLY A 75 -0.43 4.08 -6.15
CA GLY A 75 0.89 4.48 -6.66
C GLY A 75 1.83 5.00 -5.58
N GLU A 76 2.97 5.55 -6.01
CA GLU A 76 4.00 6.10 -5.12
C GLU A 76 3.48 7.30 -4.30
N LYS A 77 2.56 8.08 -4.89
CA LYS A 77 1.92 9.22 -4.21
C LYS A 77 1.10 8.74 -3.00
N GLU A 78 0.23 7.76 -3.21
CA GLU A 78 -0.61 7.17 -2.16
C GLU A 78 0.25 6.48 -1.09
N ALA A 79 1.31 5.77 -1.51
CA ALA A 79 2.27 5.21 -0.57
C ALA A 79 2.94 6.29 0.30
N GLY A 80 3.31 7.43 -0.30
CA GLY A 80 3.86 8.58 0.41
C GLY A 80 2.88 9.17 1.44
N GLU A 81 1.60 9.28 1.09
CA GLU A 81 0.53 9.72 2.00
C GLU A 81 0.40 8.76 3.20
N VAL A 82 0.35 7.45 2.95
CA VAL A 82 0.30 6.42 4.01
C VAL A 82 1.53 6.53 4.92
N LYS A 83 2.74 6.67 4.37
CA LYS A 83 3.97 6.84 5.17
C LYS A 83 3.93 8.12 6.03
N ALA A 84 3.35 9.20 5.54
CA ALA A 84 3.21 10.45 6.30
C ALA A 84 2.26 10.28 7.51
N ILE A 85 1.20 9.47 7.36
CA ILE A 85 0.30 9.13 8.47
C ILE A 85 0.98 8.13 9.42
N GLU A 86 1.73 7.15 8.90
CA GLU A 86 2.50 6.19 9.69
C GLU A 86 3.49 6.90 10.60
N ALA A 87 4.16 7.97 10.14
CA ALA A 87 5.09 8.74 10.95
C ALA A 87 4.44 9.36 12.21
N ARG A 88 3.12 9.60 12.20
CA ARG A 88 2.36 10.14 13.34
C ARG A 88 1.78 9.03 14.23
N THR A 89 1.38 7.93 13.63
CA THR A 89 0.70 6.81 14.32
C THR A 89 1.66 5.73 14.82
N ASN A 90 2.87 5.69 14.25
CA ASN A 90 3.87 4.63 14.40
C ASN A 90 3.28 3.22 14.13
N HIS A 91 2.30 3.14 13.22
CA HIS A 91 1.59 1.91 12.87
C HIS A 91 1.06 1.97 11.43
N ASP A 92 1.56 1.07 10.59
CA ASP A 92 1.27 0.98 9.14
C ASP A 92 -0.20 0.64 8.81
N VAL A 93 -0.79 -0.36 9.45
CA VAL A 93 -2.21 -0.73 9.25
C VAL A 93 -3.13 0.42 9.65
N LYS A 94 -2.83 1.08 10.77
CA LYS A 94 -3.60 2.24 11.22
C LYS A 94 -3.47 3.41 10.24
N ALA A 95 -2.29 3.61 9.68
CA ALA A 95 -2.06 4.63 8.68
C ALA A 95 -2.88 4.40 7.41
N LEU A 96 -2.99 3.15 6.95
CA LEU A 96 -3.84 2.78 5.82
C LEU A 96 -5.33 2.98 6.14
N GLU A 97 -5.78 2.62 7.34
CA GLU A 97 -7.17 2.87 7.77
C GLU A 97 -7.52 4.36 7.72
N TYR A 98 -6.64 5.23 8.22
CA TYR A 98 -6.83 6.68 8.14
C TYR A 98 -6.80 7.17 6.70
N TRP A 99 -5.87 6.70 5.89
CA TRP A 99 -5.79 7.05 4.47
C TRP A 99 -7.08 6.68 3.70
N LEU A 100 -7.65 5.51 3.96
CA LEU A 100 -8.94 5.09 3.38
C LEU A 100 -10.11 5.94 3.89
N LYS A 101 -10.09 6.40 5.14
CA LYS A 101 -11.15 7.25 5.73
C LYS A 101 -11.14 8.69 5.21
N GLU A 102 -10.01 9.16 4.72
CA GLU A 102 -9.86 10.53 4.18
C GLU A 102 -10.28 10.64 2.71
N ARG A 103 -10.67 9.54 2.07
CA ARG A 103 -11.17 9.46 0.69
C ARG A 103 -12.65 9.09 0.69
#